data_AF-A0A2L1K7B9-F1
#
_entry.id   AF-A0A2L1K7B9-F1
#
_cell.length_a   1.000
_cell.length_b   1.000
_cell.length_c   1.000
_cell.angle_alpha   90.00
_cell.angle_beta   90.00
_cell.angle_gamma   90.00
#
_symmetry.space_group_name_H-M   'P 1'
#
loop_
_entity.id
_entity.type
_entity.pdbx_description
1 polymer ?
#
loop_
_entity_poly.entity_id
_entity_poly.type
_entity_poly.pdbx_seq_one_letter_code
_entity_poly.pdbx_strand_id
1 'polypeptide(L)'
;MDIKPNSVIHLEPGETLPGYTNLKPVPDKYFDELKALINKLNTQSGNIYLKLKQMYAFLDRFNKEFVSTFTSCQKGCSSCCKMDVHLTALEATHIAQASKLTARDNPLTTGHESKCPFLSEKGTCSIYNYRPLLCRTYHVLTPPEMCNDLDAQVMQYGSQSANMGNHIYKTIAEWIYFQTYHCTGKLETKDIRDYFPYPREDIQRFLHHNPPRPFC
;
A
#
# COMPACT_ATOMS: atom_id res chain seq x y z
N MET A 1 -21.32 21.00 8.50
CA MET A 1 -19.87 20.86 8.24
C MET A 1 -19.68 21.16 6.78
N ASP A 2 -18.98 22.25 6.44
CA ASP A 2 -18.65 22.58 5.06
C ASP A 2 -17.54 21.65 4.58
N ILE A 3 -17.93 20.57 3.93
CA ILE A 3 -17.04 19.54 3.40
C ILE A 3 -16.60 20.00 2.01
N LYS A 4 -15.29 20.26 1.85
CA LYS A 4 -14.71 20.70 0.57
C LYS A 4 -14.79 19.60 -0.49
N PRO A 5 -14.92 19.94 -1.78
CA PRO A 5 -14.70 19.01 -2.90
C PRO A 5 -13.31 18.34 -2.78
N ASN A 6 -13.17 17.09 -3.22
CA ASN A 6 -11.95 16.26 -3.06
C ASN A 6 -11.53 15.94 -1.61
N SER A 7 -12.45 16.00 -0.65
CA SER A 7 -12.16 15.51 0.71
C SER A 7 -12.29 13.99 0.78
N VAL A 8 -11.23 13.34 1.25
CA VAL A 8 -11.29 11.95 1.68
C VAL A 8 -11.87 11.93 3.09
N ILE A 9 -13.01 11.26 3.27
CA ILE A 9 -13.56 11.04 4.61
C ILE A 9 -12.91 9.78 5.17
N HIS A 10 -12.15 9.96 6.24
CA HIS A 10 -11.52 8.89 7.00
C HIS A 10 -12.52 8.36 8.04
N LEU A 11 -12.61 7.04 8.16
CA LEU A 11 -13.45 6.37 9.14
C LEU A 11 -12.59 5.58 10.12
N GLU A 12 -12.71 5.89 11.40
CA GLU A 12 -12.21 5.05 12.48
C GLU A 12 -13.20 3.91 12.80
N PRO A 13 -12.72 2.75 13.30
CA PRO A 13 -13.61 1.68 13.76
C PRO A 13 -14.60 2.18 14.83
N GLY A 14 -15.90 2.16 14.51
CA GLY A 14 -16.97 2.62 15.41
C GLY A 14 -17.58 3.99 15.06
N GLU A 15 -17.01 4.70 14.08
CA GLU A 15 -17.63 5.92 13.56
C GLU A 15 -18.75 5.61 12.56
N THR A 16 -19.90 6.28 12.74
CA THR A 16 -21.04 6.19 11.81
C THR A 16 -21.12 7.45 10.95
N LEU A 17 -21.06 7.31 9.63
CA LEU A 17 -21.42 8.37 8.70
C LEU A 17 -22.87 8.17 8.21
N PRO A 18 -23.61 9.26 7.92
CA PRO A 18 -24.91 9.15 7.27
C PRO A 18 -24.77 8.42 5.92
N GLY A 19 -25.23 7.17 5.85
CA GLY A 19 -25.18 6.33 4.63
C GLY A 19 -24.18 5.18 4.64
N TYR A 20 -23.26 5.08 5.62
CA TYR A 20 -22.32 3.96 5.75
C TYR A 20 -22.28 3.46 7.20
N THR A 21 -23.02 2.39 7.48
CA THR A 21 -23.25 1.85 8.83
C THR A 21 -22.57 0.50 9.13
N ASN A 22 -21.76 -0.05 8.23
CA ASN A 22 -21.34 -1.46 8.35
C ASN A 22 -19.83 -1.72 8.11
N LEU A 23 -18.93 -0.89 8.66
CA LEU A 23 -17.54 -1.36 8.82
C LEU A 23 -17.54 -2.48 9.86
N LYS A 24 -17.23 -3.70 9.41
CA LYS A 24 -17.15 -4.85 10.30
C LYS A 24 -15.96 -4.66 11.25
N PRO A 25 -16.07 -5.03 12.53
CA PRO A 25 -14.90 -5.12 13.39
C PRO A 25 -13.95 -6.17 12.83
N VAL A 26 -12.65 -5.91 12.94
CA VAL A 26 -11.63 -6.91 12.57
C VAL A 26 -11.79 -8.12 13.48
N PRO A 27 -11.93 -9.35 12.95
CA PRO A 27 -12.03 -10.55 13.77
C PRO A 27 -10.76 -10.80 14.60
N ASP A 28 -10.93 -11.21 15.87
CA ASP A 28 -9.85 -11.50 16.82
C ASP A 28 -8.77 -12.43 16.25
N LYS A 29 -9.16 -13.41 15.42
CA LYS A 29 -8.22 -14.33 14.76
C LYS A 29 -7.07 -13.63 14.04
N TYR A 30 -7.30 -12.46 13.43
CA TYR A 30 -6.25 -11.75 12.69
C TYR A 30 -5.27 -11.06 13.63
N PHE A 31 -5.72 -10.63 14.81
CA PHE A 31 -4.84 -10.10 15.84
C PHE A 31 -3.94 -11.20 16.41
N ASP A 32 -4.52 -12.37 16.69
CA ASP A 32 -3.76 -13.53 17.16
C ASP A 32 -2.73 -14.02 16.12
N GLU A 33 -3.14 -14.11 14.86
CA GLU A 33 -2.26 -14.45 13.75
C GLU A 33 -1.13 -13.42 13.57
N LEU A 34 -1.43 -12.12 13.65
CA LEU A 34 -0.41 -11.06 13.54
C LEU A 34 0.57 -11.11 14.71
N LYS A 35 0.07 -11.30 15.94
CA LYS A 35 0.90 -11.45 17.14
C LYS A 35 1.83 -12.65 17.02
N ALA A 36 1.30 -13.80 16.59
CA ALA A 36 2.09 -15.00 16.34
C ALA A 36 3.15 -14.77 15.26
N LEU A 37 2.79 -14.07 14.18
CA LEU A 37 3.71 -13.71 13.11
C LEU A 37 4.84 -12.80 13.62
N ILE A 38 4.53 -11.73 14.36
CA ILE A 38 5.55 -10.82 14.90
C ILE A 38 6.51 -11.58 15.83
N ASN A 39 5.99 -12.42 16.73
CA ASN A 39 6.82 -13.22 17.63
C ASN A 39 7.75 -14.16 16.86
N LYS A 40 7.24 -14.81 15.81
CA LYS A 40 8.05 -15.61 14.90
C LYS A 40 9.12 -14.76 14.21
N LEU A 41 8.77 -13.61 13.65
CA LEU A 41 9.70 -12.75 12.91
C LEU A 41 10.79 -12.15 13.81
N ASN A 42 10.49 -11.91 15.08
CA ASN A 42 11.46 -11.39 16.06
C ASN A 42 12.50 -12.45 16.46
N THR A 43 12.10 -13.73 16.50
CA THR A 43 12.99 -14.85 16.88
C THR A 43 13.65 -15.52 15.68
N GLN A 44 13.08 -15.37 14.49
CA GLN A 44 13.61 -15.94 13.25
C GLN A 44 14.91 -15.24 12.84
N SER A 45 15.99 -16.00 12.73
CA SER A 45 17.19 -15.60 11.99
C SER A 45 16.85 -15.55 10.49
N GLY A 46 17.30 -14.52 9.80
CA GLY A 46 17.06 -14.42 8.37
C GLY A 46 17.02 -12.99 7.84
N ASN A 47 16.92 -12.92 6.51
CA ASN A 47 16.93 -11.68 5.77
C ASN A 47 15.64 -10.86 6.04
N ILE A 48 15.80 -9.57 6.37
CA ILE A 48 14.69 -8.64 6.61
C ILE A 48 13.68 -8.60 5.45
N TYR A 49 14.13 -8.75 4.20
CA TYR A 49 13.24 -8.77 3.04
C TYR A 49 12.32 -10.00 3.04
N LEU A 50 12.77 -11.15 3.58
CA LEU A 50 11.93 -12.32 3.76
C LEU A 50 10.90 -12.11 4.88
N LYS A 51 11.27 -11.36 5.94
CA LYS A 51 10.33 -10.97 7.00
C LYS A 51 9.26 -10.01 6.46
N LEU A 52 9.66 -9.02 5.65
CA LEU A 52 8.74 -8.11 4.97
C LEU A 52 7.77 -8.86 4.05
N LYS A 53 8.26 -9.83 3.26
CA LYS A 53 7.39 -10.70 2.45
C LYS A 53 6.36 -11.44 3.28
N GLN A 54 6.74 -11.97 4.45
CA GLN A 54 5.80 -12.64 5.35
C GLN A 54 4.75 -11.68 5.91
N MET A 55 5.14 -10.45 6.29
CA MET A 55 4.20 -9.40 6.70
C MET A 55 3.20 -9.07 5.58
N TYR A 56 3.68 -8.90 4.35
CA TYR A 56 2.81 -8.63 3.22
C TYR A 56 1.95 -9.82 2.80
N ALA A 57 2.44 -11.05 2.92
CA ALA A 57 1.62 -12.23 2.67
C ALA A 57 0.46 -12.33 3.67
N PHE A 58 0.70 -12.00 4.95
CA PHE A 58 -0.35 -11.88 5.95
C PHE A 58 -1.34 -10.76 5.59
N LEU A 59 -0.83 -9.57 5.24
CA LEU A 59 -1.67 -8.43 4.87
C LEU A 59 -2.51 -8.69 3.62
N ASP A 60 -1.95 -9.33 2.60
CA ASP A 60 -2.65 -9.70 1.37
C ASP A 60 -3.76 -10.73 1.67
N ARG A 61 -3.53 -11.68 2.59
CA ARG A 61 -4.56 -12.61 3.06
C ARG A 61 -5.67 -11.88 3.82
N PHE A 62 -5.31 -11.05 4.80
CA PHE A 62 -6.26 -10.25 5.58
C PHE A 62 -7.13 -9.39 4.65
N ASN A 63 -6.50 -8.71 3.68
CA ASN A 63 -7.21 -7.88 2.72
C ASN A 63 -8.15 -8.69 1.84
N LYS A 64 -7.70 -9.86 1.37
CA LYS A 64 -8.50 -10.75 0.52
C LYS A 64 -9.69 -11.34 1.27
N GLU A 65 -9.51 -11.80 2.50
CA GLU A 65 -10.54 -12.54 3.24
C GLU A 65 -11.52 -11.64 3.99
N PHE A 66 -11.09 -10.45 4.40
CA PHE A 66 -11.89 -9.56 5.24
C PHE A 66 -12.21 -8.24 4.55
N VAL A 67 -11.19 -7.49 4.15
CA VAL A 67 -11.35 -6.11 3.64
C VAL A 67 -12.13 -6.09 2.33
N SER A 68 -11.87 -7.04 1.43
CA SER A 68 -12.59 -7.19 0.16
C SER A 68 -14.10 -7.41 0.33
N THR A 69 -14.57 -7.80 1.53
CA THR A 69 -16.01 -8.05 1.77
C THR A 69 -16.84 -6.77 1.88
N PHE A 70 -16.19 -5.59 1.92
CA PHE A 70 -16.84 -4.29 2.04
C PHE A 70 -16.13 -3.17 1.28
N THR A 71 -15.09 -3.46 0.49
CA THR A 71 -14.40 -2.47 -0.36
C THR A 71 -14.67 -2.74 -1.84
N SER A 72 -14.56 -1.69 -2.65
CA SER A 72 -14.72 -1.78 -4.12
C SER A 72 -13.40 -2.06 -4.85
N CYS A 73 -12.29 -2.14 -4.11
CA CYS A 73 -10.95 -2.30 -4.69
C CYS A 73 -10.67 -3.75 -5.09
N GLN A 74 -10.20 -3.93 -6.33
CA GLN A 74 -9.76 -5.22 -6.84
C GLN A 74 -8.52 -5.08 -7.73
N LYS A 75 -7.89 -6.22 -8.05
CA LYS A 75 -6.78 -6.25 -9.01
C LYS A 75 -7.27 -5.71 -10.36
N GLY A 76 -6.57 -4.70 -10.88
CA GLY A 76 -6.97 -3.98 -12.10
C GLY A 76 -7.62 -2.62 -11.85
N CYS A 77 -8.01 -2.31 -10.61
CA CYS A 77 -8.32 -0.93 -10.22
C CYS A 77 -7.02 -0.11 -10.17
N SER A 78 -7.02 1.06 -10.83
CA SER A 78 -5.82 1.90 -10.95
C SER A 78 -6.04 3.40 -10.74
N SER A 79 -7.18 3.81 -10.20
CA SER A 79 -7.44 5.24 -9.93
C SER A 79 -6.43 5.82 -8.94
N CYS A 80 -6.08 5.08 -7.88
CA CYS A 80 -5.03 5.47 -6.93
C CYS A 80 -3.61 5.40 -7.54
N CYS A 81 -3.41 4.86 -8.74
CA CYS A 81 -2.09 4.84 -9.37
C CYS A 81 -1.72 6.19 -10.02
N LYS A 82 -2.40 7.28 -9.67
CA LYS A 82 -2.09 8.65 -10.10
C LYS A 82 -1.77 9.59 -8.93
N MET A 83 -1.87 9.11 -7.70
CA MET A 83 -1.53 9.88 -6.50
C MET A 83 -0.05 9.66 -6.10
N ASP A 84 0.37 10.42 -5.09
CA ASP A 84 1.62 10.17 -4.37
C ASP A 84 1.54 8.84 -3.60
N VAL A 85 2.52 7.97 -3.82
CA VAL A 85 2.69 6.70 -3.15
C VAL A 85 3.98 6.74 -2.34
N HIS A 86 3.86 7.12 -1.07
CA HIS A 86 4.98 7.08 -0.14
C HIS A 86 5.36 5.66 0.26
N LEU A 87 6.66 5.36 0.21
CA LEU A 87 7.22 4.11 0.71
C LEU A 87 8.59 4.36 1.37
N THR A 88 8.99 3.42 2.23
CA THR A 88 10.29 3.41 2.89
C THR A 88 11.40 2.88 1.97
N ALA A 89 12.66 3.16 2.33
CA ALA A 89 13.82 2.58 1.64
C ALA A 89 13.83 1.03 1.67
N LEU A 90 13.30 0.43 2.74
CA LEU A 90 13.15 -1.02 2.87
C LEU A 90 12.19 -1.57 1.79
N GLU A 91 11.05 -0.91 1.60
CA GLU A 91 10.06 -1.26 0.58
C GLU A 91 10.57 -0.99 -0.83
N ALA A 92 11.25 0.13 -1.05
CA ALA A 92 11.87 0.45 -2.34
C ALA A 92 12.89 -0.62 -2.74
N THR A 93 13.71 -1.08 -1.80
CA THR A 93 14.67 -2.16 -2.04
C THR A 93 13.96 -3.48 -2.34
N HIS A 94 12.85 -3.76 -1.66
CA HIS A 94 12.03 -4.94 -1.93
C HIS A 94 11.47 -4.94 -3.37
N ILE A 95 10.97 -3.79 -3.84
CA ILE A 95 10.53 -3.61 -5.23
C ILE A 95 11.70 -3.76 -6.20
N ALA A 96 12.84 -3.11 -5.92
CA ALA A 96 14.05 -3.17 -6.74
C ALA A 96 14.53 -4.62 -6.96
N GLN A 97 14.59 -5.42 -5.90
CA GLN A 97 14.98 -6.84 -5.98
C GLN A 97 14.02 -7.67 -6.84
N ALA A 98 12.72 -7.44 -6.72
CA ALA A 98 11.71 -8.18 -7.47
C ALA A 98 11.70 -7.80 -8.95
N SER A 99 11.73 -6.49 -9.23
CA SER A 99 11.67 -5.87 -10.56
C SER A 99 13.00 -5.88 -11.31
N LYS A 100 14.12 -6.08 -10.61
CA LYS A 100 15.50 -5.91 -11.11
C LYS A 100 15.82 -4.47 -11.55
N LEU A 101 15.01 -3.49 -11.16
CA LEU A 101 15.29 -2.07 -11.37
C LEU A 101 16.11 -1.53 -10.22
N THR A 102 17.00 -0.57 -10.51
CA THR A 102 17.78 0.10 -9.48
C THR A 102 16.95 1.21 -8.84
N ALA A 103 16.71 1.12 -7.52
CA ALA A 103 16.14 2.21 -6.75
C ALA A 103 17.15 3.36 -6.57
N ARG A 104 16.69 4.60 -6.63
CA ARG A 104 17.47 5.82 -6.45
C ARG A 104 17.15 6.48 -5.11
N ASP A 105 18.07 7.28 -4.59
CA ASP A 105 17.87 8.05 -3.36
C ASP A 105 17.62 9.53 -3.68
N ASN A 106 16.68 9.81 -4.58
CA ASN A 106 16.35 11.18 -4.96
C ASN A 106 15.66 11.93 -3.80
N PRO A 107 15.70 13.28 -3.77
CA PRO A 107 14.91 14.05 -2.81
C PRO A 107 13.41 13.74 -2.93
N LEU A 108 12.67 13.90 -1.83
CA LEU A 108 11.22 13.76 -1.83
C LEU A 108 10.60 14.79 -2.77
N THR A 109 9.72 14.33 -3.65
CA THR A 109 8.80 15.18 -4.41
C THR A 109 7.35 14.82 -4.11
N THR A 110 6.43 15.77 -4.25
CA THR A 110 5.01 15.61 -3.91
C THR A 110 4.12 16.30 -4.95
N GLY A 111 2.82 15.99 -4.93
CA GLY A 111 1.84 16.56 -5.84
C GLY A 111 1.92 15.97 -7.24
N HIS A 112 2.30 14.69 -7.37
CA HIS A 112 2.34 14.05 -8.67
C HIS A 112 0.93 13.81 -9.21
N GLU A 113 0.70 14.24 -10.45
CA GLU A 113 -0.48 13.86 -11.24
C GLU A 113 -0.17 12.79 -12.30
N SER A 114 1.12 12.46 -12.46
CA SER A 114 1.59 11.45 -13.40
C SER A 114 1.20 10.04 -12.94
N LYS A 115 1.03 9.12 -13.90
CA LYS A 115 0.79 7.71 -13.57
C LYS A 115 2.00 7.13 -12.83
N CYS A 116 1.72 6.23 -11.87
CA CYS A 116 2.71 5.41 -11.20
C CYS A 116 3.61 4.73 -12.25
N PRO A 117 4.95 4.71 -12.05
CA PRO A 117 5.87 4.13 -13.03
C PRO A 117 5.62 2.64 -13.32
N PHE A 118 4.96 1.95 -12.38
CA PHE A 118 4.60 0.54 -12.48
C PHE A 118 3.17 0.28 -12.99
N LEU A 119 2.42 1.30 -13.39
CA LEU A 119 1.10 1.10 -13.99
C LEU A 119 1.23 0.75 -15.48
N SER A 120 0.81 -0.43 -15.90
CA SER A 120 0.84 -0.84 -17.31
C SER A 120 -0.18 -0.07 -18.16
N GLU A 121 -0.02 -0.10 -19.49
CA GLU A 121 -1.02 0.47 -20.41
C GLU A 121 -2.41 -0.15 -20.25
N LYS A 122 -2.47 -1.41 -19.82
CA LYS A 122 -3.72 -2.15 -19.60
C LYS A 122 -4.39 -1.80 -18.26
N GLY A 123 -3.89 -0.81 -17.52
CA GLY A 123 -4.43 -0.44 -16.20
C GLY A 123 -4.05 -1.42 -15.08
N THR A 124 -3.08 -2.31 -15.30
CA THR A 124 -2.66 -3.30 -14.29
C THR A 124 -1.30 -2.95 -13.69
N CYS A 125 -1.14 -3.13 -12.39
CA CYS A 125 0.15 -2.92 -11.72
C CYS A 125 1.13 -4.04 -12.10
N SER A 126 2.26 -3.68 -12.71
CA SER A 126 3.30 -4.63 -13.12
C SER A 126 4.03 -5.28 -11.95
N ILE A 127 3.94 -4.68 -10.75
CA ILE A 127 4.50 -5.19 -9.50
C ILE A 127 3.42 -5.52 -8.46
N TYR A 128 2.22 -5.95 -8.87
CA TYR A 128 1.07 -6.08 -7.97
C TYR A 128 1.35 -6.88 -6.67
N ASN A 129 2.15 -7.93 -6.74
CA ASN A 129 2.52 -8.76 -5.58
C ASN A 129 3.62 -8.11 -4.69
N TYR A 130 4.26 -7.06 -5.20
CA TYR A 130 5.37 -6.33 -4.57
C TYR A 130 5.01 -4.87 -4.29
N ARG A 131 3.72 -4.52 -4.31
CA ARG A 131 3.24 -3.17 -3.98
C ARG A 131 3.80 -2.70 -2.62
N PRO A 132 3.92 -1.40 -2.34
CA PRO A 132 4.27 -0.95 -1.00
C PRO A 132 3.07 -1.05 -0.05
N LEU A 133 3.31 -0.76 1.24
CA LEU A 133 2.32 -0.77 2.31
C LEU A 133 1.15 0.15 1.98
N LEU A 134 1.42 1.39 1.53
CA LEU A 134 0.37 2.36 1.23
C LEU A 134 -0.62 1.84 0.17
N CYS A 135 -0.12 1.16 -0.86
CA CYS A 135 -0.97 0.53 -1.88
C CYS A 135 -1.75 -0.70 -1.37
N ARG A 136 -1.35 -1.29 -0.23
CA ARG A 136 -2.06 -2.40 0.44
C ARG A 136 -3.04 -1.92 1.49
N THR A 137 -2.93 -0.68 1.95
CA THR A 137 -3.79 -0.12 3.00
C THR A 137 -4.74 0.94 2.48
N TYR A 138 -4.56 1.41 1.23
CA TYR A 138 -5.49 2.31 0.56
C TYR A 138 -6.62 1.52 -0.12
N HIS A 139 -7.81 1.49 0.50
CA HIS A 139 -9.01 0.89 -0.09
C HIS A 139 -10.16 1.87 -0.10
N VAL A 140 -10.95 1.88 -1.17
CA VAL A 140 -12.16 2.69 -1.24
C VAL A 140 -13.39 1.86 -0.87
N LEU A 141 -14.30 2.47 -0.13
CA LEU A 141 -15.59 1.91 0.24
C LEU A 141 -16.67 2.25 -0.79
N THR A 142 -16.54 3.41 -1.45
CA THR A 142 -17.47 3.90 -2.47
C THR A 142 -17.37 3.11 -3.77
N PRO A 143 -18.40 3.17 -4.64
CA PRO A 143 -18.34 2.60 -5.99
C PRO A 143 -17.09 3.05 -6.78
N PRO A 144 -16.48 2.17 -7.61
CA PRO A 144 -15.25 2.48 -8.34
C PRO A 144 -15.32 3.71 -9.23
N GLU A 145 -16.50 4.02 -9.77
CA GLU A 145 -16.75 5.13 -10.70
C GLU A 145 -16.42 6.48 -10.04
N MET A 146 -16.66 6.59 -8.73
CA MET A 146 -16.38 7.79 -7.94
C MET A 146 -14.88 8.08 -7.80
N CYS A 147 -14.01 7.10 -8.02
CA CYS A 147 -12.56 7.31 -7.85
C CYS A 147 -11.93 8.18 -8.94
N ASN A 148 -12.64 8.43 -10.05
CA ASN A 148 -12.15 9.29 -11.13
C ASN A 148 -12.99 10.58 -11.27
N ASP A 149 -13.97 10.77 -10.40
CA ASP A 149 -14.84 11.93 -10.39
C ASP A 149 -14.28 12.98 -9.42
N LEU A 150 -13.98 14.18 -9.94
CA LEU A 150 -13.37 15.29 -9.19
C LEU A 150 -14.33 15.94 -8.19
N ASP A 151 -15.63 15.72 -8.35
CA ASP A 151 -16.66 16.25 -7.47
C ASP A 151 -17.15 15.20 -6.46
N ALA A 152 -16.71 13.95 -6.62
CA ALA A 152 -17.11 12.85 -5.77
C ALA A 152 -16.37 12.84 -4.42
N GLN A 153 -17.12 12.51 -3.36
CA GLN A 153 -16.55 12.21 -2.05
C GLN A 153 -16.25 10.72 -1.94
N VAL A 154 -14.96 10.38 -1.91
CA VAL A 154 -14.52 8.99 -1.77
C VAL A 154 -14.30 8.67 -0.29
N MET A 155 -14.94 7.61 0.18
CA MET A 155 -14.68 7.05 1.51
C MET A 155 -13.57 6.01 1.44
N GLN A 156 -12.65 6.09 2.39
CA GLN A 156 -11.45 5.26 2.41
C GLN A 156 -11.39 4.40 3.67
N TYR A 157 -11.05 3.11 3.50
CA TYR A 157 -10.67 2.21 4.57
C TYR A 157 -9.15 2.01 4.58
N GLY A 158 -8.53 2.39 5.70
CA GLY A 158 -7.08 2.42 5.89
C GLY A 158 -6.39 3.59 5.19
N SER A 159 -5.35 4.20 5.80
CA SER A 159 -4.49 5.27 5.23
C SER A 159 -3.52 5.77 6.30
N GLN A 160 -2.32 6.27 5.95
CA GLN A 160 -1.43 6.91 6.92
C GLN A 160 -2.09 8.07 7.67
N SER A 161 -2.88 8.89 6.97
CA SER A 161 -3.57 10.07 7.54
C SER A 161 -4.64 9.73 8.58
N ALA A 162 -5.11 8.48 8.60
CA ALA A 162 -6.11 7.97 9.54
C ALA A 162 -5.47 6.98 10.54
N ASN A 163 -4.21 7.17 10.94
CA ASN A 163 -3.50 6.23 11.81
C ASN A 163 -3.54 4.77 11.30
N MET A 164 -3.53 4.60 9.97
CA MET A 164 -3.73 3.36 9.24
C MET A 164 -5.13 2.73 9.30
N GLY A 165 -6.12 3.35 9.96
CA GLY A 165 -7.55 3.00 9.93
C GLY A 165 -7.93 1.67 10.60
N ASN A 166 -6.96 0.87 11.06
CA ASN A 166 -7.14 -0.26 11.95
C ASN A 166 -5.80 -0.68 12.58
N HIS A 167 -5.87 -1.42 13.68
CA HIS A 167 -4.69 -1.86 14.42
C HIS A 167 -3.76 -2.77 13.60
N ILE A 168 -4.30 -3.65 12.74
CA ILE A 168 -3.49 -4.56 11.91
C ILE A 168 -2.57 -3.76 10.98
N TYR A 169 -3.13 -2.81 10.22
CA TYR A 169 -2.34 -1.97 9.32
C TYR A 169 -1.35 -1.11 10.09
N LYS A 170 -1.77 -0.54 11.23
CA LYS A 170 -0.92 0.28 12.08
C LYS A 170 0.29 -0.49 12.59
N THR A 171 0.07 -1.67 13.17
CA THR A 171 1.15 -2.51 13.69
C THR A 171 2.12 -2.94 12.59
N ILE A 172 1.63 -3.27 11.39
CA ILE A 172 2.51 -3.59 10.25
C ILE A 172 3.31 -2.37 9.81
N ALA A 173 2.68 -1.18 9.78
CA ALA A 173 3.36 0.07 9.44
C ALA A 173 4.48 0.38 10.42
N GLU A 174 4.19 0.35 11.73
CA GLU A 174 5.15 0.56 12.80
C GLU A 174 6.29 -0.45 12.72
N TRP A 175 5.99 -1.71 12.43
CA TRP A 175 7.02 -2.72 12.20
C TRP A 175 7.91 -2.36 11.01
N ILE A 176 7.34 -1.99 9.85
CA ILE A 176 8.13 -1.59 8.67
C ILE A 176 8.99 -0.37 8.97
N TYR A 177 8.45 0.63 9.66
CA TYR A 177 9.17 1.85 10.03
C TYR A 177 10.31 1.57 11.00
N PHE A 178 10.06 0.76 12.02
CA PHE A 178 11.07 0.33 12.97
C PHE A 178 12.21 -0.41 12.25
N GLN A 179 11.89 -1.39 11.40
CA GLN A 179 12.89 -2.13 10.65
C GLN A 179 13.66 -1.26 9.67
N THR A 180 12.98 -0.31 9.01
CA THR A 180 13.63 0.68 8.13
C THR A 180 14.64 1.48 8.92
N TYR A 181 14.23 2.10 10.02
CA TYR A 181 15.11 2.89 10.88
C TYR A 181 16.31 2.07 11.37
N HIS A 182 16.08 0.82 11.80
CA HIS A 182 17.16 -0.07 12.23
C HIS A 182 18.16 -0.42 11.11
N CYS A 183 17.71 -0.48 9.85
CA CYS A 183 18.55 -0.82 8.71
C CYS A 183 19.28 0.38 8.11
N THR A 184 18.68 1.57 8.16
CA THR A 184 19.18 2.76 7.44
C THR A 184 19.65 3.88 8.36
N GLY A 185 19.31 3.84 9.65
CA GLY A 185 19.53 4.93 10.61
C GLY A 185 18.58 6.12 10.44
N LYS A 186 17.62 6.06 9.50
CA LYS A 186 16.70 7.16 9.20
C LYS A 186 15.31 6.65 8.80
N LEU A 187 14.27 7.29 9.33
CA LEU A 187 12.89 7.03 8.95
C LEU A 187 12.44 8.11 7.96
N GLU A 188 12.78 7.91 6.69
CA GLU A 188 12.36 8.76 5.58
C GLU A 188 11.46 7.94 4.65
N THR A 189 10.36 8.56 4.22
CA THR A 189 9.51 8.03 3.15
C THR A 189 9.58 8.98 1.96
N LYS A 190 9.59 8.41 0.75
CA LYS A 190 9.63 9.17 -0.51
C LYS A 190 8.57 8.65 -1.46
N ASP A 191 8.24 9.40 -2.52
CA ASP A 191 7.32 8.88 -3.53
C ASP A 191 7.97 7.70 -4.29
N ILE A 192 7.15 6.79 -4.78
CA ILE A 192 7.61 5.69 -5.64
C ILE A 192 8.35 6.18 -6.88
N ARG A 193 8.02 7.37 -7.39
CA ARG A 193 8.70 8.01 -8.52
C ARG A 193 10.07 8.56 -8.14
N ASP A 194 10.30 8.93 -6.88
CA ASP A 194 11.62 9.34 -6.39
C ASP A 194 12.59 8.15 -6.34
N TYR A 195 12.08 6.98 -5.94
CA TYR A 195 12.87 5.75 -5.96
C TYR A 195 13.06 5.18 -7.36
N PHE A 196 12.08 5.34 -8.26
CA PHE A 196 12.13 4.81 -9.62
C PHE A 196 11.90 5.92 -10.66
N PRO A 197 12.86 6.86 -10.80
CA PRO A 197 12.72 8.08 -11.61
C PRO A 197 13.01 7.81 -13.10
N TYR A 198 12.51 6.69 -13.62
CA TYR A 198 12.67 6.31 -15.02
C TYR A 198 11.37 6.58 -15.77
N PRO A 199 11.43 6.87 -17.08
CA PRO A 199 10.23 6.95 -17.90
C PRO A 199 9.38 5.69 -17.72
N ARG A 200 8.07 5.88 -17.54
CA ARG A 200 7.14 4.78 -17.28
C ARG A 200 7.20 3.76 -18.42
N GLU A 201 7.28 4.23 -19.65
CA GLU A 201 7.35 3.41 -20.86
C GLU A 201 8.57 2.48 -20.86
N ASP A 202 9.71 2.97 -20.36
CA ASP A 202 10.94 2.19 -20.24
C ASP A 202 10.83 1.11 -19.16
N ILE A 203 10.25 1.45 -18.00
CA ILE A 203 9.95 0.47 -16.95
C ILE A 203 9.02 -0.62 -17.49
N GLN A 204 7.94 -0.24 -18.17
CA GLN A 204 6.98 -1.21 -18.70
C GLN A 204 7.62 -2.10 -19.77
N ARG A 205 8.43 -1.53 -20.67
CA ARG A 205 9.19 -2.31 -21.67
C ARG A 205 10.17 -3.27 -20.99
N PHE A 206 10.89 -2.82 -19.97
CA PHE A 206 11.84 -3.65 -19.25
C PHE A 206 11.15 -4.83 -18.54
N LEU A 207 10.07 -4.57 -17.81
CA LEU A 207 9.33 -5.59 -17.05
C LEU A 207 8.56 -6.55 -17.94
N HIS A 208 8.17 -6.15 -19.15
CA HIS A 208 7.61 -7.07 -20.14
C HIS A 208 8.62 -8.17 -20.51
N HIS A 209 9.89 -7.82 -20.69
CA HIS A 209 10.96 -8.78 -21.01
C HIS A 209 11.55 -9.46 -19.76
N ASN A 210 11.41 -8.81 -18.60
CA ASN A 210 11.94 -9.27 -17.32
C ASN A 210 10.84 -9.23 -16.26
N PRO A 211 9.85 -10.13 -16.33
CA PRO A 211 8.75 -10.13 -15.37
C PRO A 211 9.31 -10.25 -13.95
N PRO A 212 8.70 -9.56 -12.96
CA PRO A 212 9.11 -9.70 -11.58
C PRO A 212 9.11 -11.17 -11.18
N ARG A 213 10.06 -11.55 -10.33
CA ARG A 213 10.17 -12.94 -9.87
C ARG A 213 8.80 -13.40 -9.30
N PRO A 214 8.43 -14.68 -9.41
CA PRO A 214 7.24 -15.18 -8.74
C PRO A 214 7.34 -14.91 -7.23
N PHE A 215 6.19 -14.65 -6.62
CA PHE A 215 6.09 -14.56 -5.17
C PHE A 215 6.21 -15.99 -4.62
N CYS A 216 7.43 -16.41 -4.28
CA CYS A 216 7.68 -17.65 -3.53
C CYS A 216 7.27 -17.48 -2.06
#